data_AF-A0A3A0G6Q4-F1
#
_entry.id   AF-A0A3A0G6Q4-F1
#
_cell.length_a   1.000
_cell.length_b   1.000
_cell.length_c   1.000
_cell.angle_alpha   90.00
_cell.angle_beta   90.00
_cell.angle_gamma   90.00
#
_symmetry.space_group_name_H-M   'P 1'
#
loop_
_entity.id
_entity.type
_entity.pdbx_description
1 polymer ?
#
loop_
_entity_poly.entity_id
_entity_poly.type
_entity_poly.pdbx_seq_one_letter_code
_entity_poly.pdbx_strand_id
1 'polypeptide(L)'
;MWIATLAWALLVLGYRMRKRRAVHIECMLAGITLDILLVLYLQITRQAVQTALEFSLNIFKQIHIGFSSLALVLYIPVVFLGVRLALGQASPAHRQLHMRIGIAALIIRTLGFIFMFSMWRA
;
A
#
# COMPACT_ATOMS: atom_id res chain seq x y z
N MET A 1 -14.41 4.34 -2.09
CA MET A 1 -14.01 3.17 -2.88
C MET A 1 -13.20 3.54 -4.11
N TRP A 2 -13.63 4.49 -4.93
CA TRP A 2 -12.92 4.85 -6.17
C TRP A 2 -11.47 5.28 -5.96
N ILE A 3 -11.19 6.05 -4.89
CA ILE A 3 -9.82 6.45 -4.53
C ILE A 3 -8.95 5.22 -4.21
N ALA A 4 -9.48 4.24 -3.45
CA ALA A 4 -8.76 3.02 -3.13
C ALA A 4 -8.50 2.17 -4.38
N THR A 5 -9.48 2.08 -5.29
CA THR A 5 -9.32 1.40 -6.57
C THR A 5 -8.28 2.08 -7.45
N LEU A 6 -8.28 3.42 -7.49
CA LEU A 6 -7.29 4.20 -8.23
C LEU A 6 -5.89 4.02 -7.64
N ALA A 7 -5.74 4.10 -6.32
CA ALA A 7 -4.48 3.87 -5.63
C ALA A 7 -3.93 2.48 -5.95
N TRP A 8 -4.75 1.43 -5.80
CA TRP A 8 -4.37 0.07 -6.15
C TRP A 8 -4.00 -0.09 -7.64
N ALA A 9 -4.78 0.51 -8.55
CA ALA A 9 -4.50 0.46 -9.98
C ALA A 9 -3.15 1.11 -10.32
N LEU A 10 -2.81 2.25 -9.70
CA LEU A 10 -1.52 2.91 -9.86
C LEU A 10 -0.36 2.03 -9.36
N LEU A 11 -0.51 1.35 -8.23
CA LEU A 11 0.51 0.41 -7.73
C LEU A 11 0.74 -0.76 -8.69
N VAL A 12 -0.33 -1.35 -9.22
CA VAL A 12 -0.24 -2.43 -10.19
C VAL A 12 0.40 -1.95 -11.49
N LEU A 13 -0.01 -0.78 -11.99
CA LEU A 13 0.55 -0.19 -13.19
C LEU A 13 2.04 0.14 -13.00
N GLY A 14 2.41 0.75 -11.88
CA GLY A 14 3.79 1.02 -11.49
C GLY A 14 4.63 -0.25 -11.46
N TYR A 15 4.12 -1.33 -10.87
CA TYR A 15 4.79 -2.63 -10.87
C TYR A 15 4.98 -3.21 -12.29
N ARG A 16 3.96 -3.14 -13.15
CA ARG A 16 4.06 -3.61 -14.55
C ARG A 16 5.07 -2.79 -15.35
N MET A 17 5.14 -1.49 -15.08
CA MET A 17 6.04 -0.54 -15.74
C MET A 17 7.43 -0.47 -15.09
N ARG A 18 7.83 -1.43 -14.23
CA ARG A 18 9.14 -1.45 -13.54
C ARG A 18 10.38 -1.31 -14.44
N LYS A 19 10.26 -1.63 -15.74
CA LYS A 19 11.35 -1.43 -16.72
C LYS A 19 11.51 0.03 -17.13
N ARG A 20 10.44 0.83 -17.07
CA ARG A 20 10.40 2.27 -17.35
C ARG A 20 10.47 3.01 -16.02
N ARG A 21 11.70 3.29 -15.58
CA ARG A 21 11.98 3.78 -14.23
C ARG A 21 11.21 5.04 -13.84
N ALA A 22 11.09 6.03 -14.73
CA ALA A 22 10.33 7.25 -14.46
C ALA A 22 8.85 6.94 -14.15
N VAL A 23 8.17 6.26 -15.07
CA VAL A 23 6.76 5.85 -14.92
C VAL A 23 6.55 4.97 -13.69
N HIS A 24 7.48 4.04 -13.42
CA HIS A 24 7.43 3.22 -12.21
C HIS A 24 7.42 4.07 -10.94
N ILE A 25 8.37 5.00 -10.81
CA ILE A 25 8.49 5.84 -9.61
C ILE A 25 7.25 6.73 -9.45
N GLU A 26 6.82 7.40 -10.53
CA GLU A 26 5.64 8.28 -10.51
C GLU A 26 4.37 7.52 -10.12
N CYS A 27 4.10 6.36 -10.73
CA CYS A 27 2.93 5.54 -10.41
C CYS A 27 2.98 5.00 -8.98
N MET A 28 4.15 4.50 -8.54
CA MET A 28 4.30 3.96 -7.19
C MET A 28 4.12 5.05 -6.12
N LEU A 29 4.74 6.22 -6.29
CA LEU A 29 4.58 7.33 -5.36
C LEU A 29 3.15 7.84 -5.34
N ALA A 30 2.52 8.05 -6.51
CA ALA A 30 1.13 8.49 -6.57
C ALA A 30 0.18 7.48 -5.89
N GLY A 31 0.34 6.18 -6.15
CA GLY A 31 -0.46 5.14 -5.52
C GLY A 31 -0.27 5.07 -4.00
N ILE A 32 0.97 5.08 -3.51
CA ILE A 32 1.30 5.06 -2.07
C ILE A 32 0.77 6.32 -1.38
N THR A 33 0.97 7.50 -1.98
CA THR A 33 0.48 8.76 -1.42
C THR A 33 -1.03 8.76 -1.31
N LEU A 34 -1.75 8.32 -2.34
CA LEU A 34 -3.22 8.22 -2.28
C LEU A 34 -3.68 7.24 -1.19
N ASP A 35 -3.01 6.10 -1.02
CA ASP A 35 -3.31 5.14 0.05
C ASP A 35 -3.12 5.74 1.44
N ILE A 36 -1.99 6.41 1.68
CA ILE A 36 -1.70 7.08 2.96
C ILE A 36 -2.75 8.15 3.24
N LEU A 37 -3.02 9.04 2.26
CA LEU A 37 -4.01 10.11 2.41
C LEU A 37 -5.41 9.56 2.68
N LEU A 38 -5.80 8.46 2.04
CA LEU A 38 -7.08 7.82 2.27
C LEU A 38 -7.18 7.30 3.71
N VAL A 39 -6.14 6.65 4.23
CA VAL A 39 -6.15 6.15 5.62
C VAL A 39 -6.14 7.29 6.62
N LEU A 40 -5.37 8.35 6.39
CA LEU A 40 -5.40 9.56 7.22
C LEU A 40 -6.78 10.21 7.23
N TYR A 41 -7.43 10.34 6.07
CA TYR A 41 -8.78 10.85 5.95
C TYR A 41 -9.79 9.99 6.74
N LEU A 42 -9.70 8.66 6.63
CA LEU A 42 -10.56 7.76 7.39
C LEU A 42 -10.29 7.83 8.90
N GLN A 43 -9.04 8.02 9.31
CA GLN A 43 -8.69 8.19 10.71
C GLN A 43 -9.34 9.45 11.29
N ILE A 44 -9.22 10.58 10.59
CA ILE A 44 -9.79 11.86 11.03
C ILE A 44 -11.31 11.82 11.06
N THR A 45 -11.94 11.21 10.05
CA THR A 45 -13.41 11.27 9.88
C THR A 45 -14.17 10.19 10.61
N ARG A 46 -13.57 9.02 10.84
CA ARG A 46 -14.28 7.83 11.36
C ARG A 46 -13.60 7.20 12.57
N GLN A 47 -12.58 7.85 13.15
CA GLN A 47 -11.78 7.28 14.24
C GLN A 47 -11.33 5.85 13.95
N ALA A 48 -10.93 5.60 12.69
CA ALA A 48 -10.76 4.25 12.15
C ALA A 48 -9.82 3.36 12.99
N VAL A 49 -8.80 3.95 13.62
CA VAL A 49 -7.88 3.26 14.54
C VAL A 49 -8.59 2.83 15.83
N GLN A 50 -9.44 3.66 16.42
CA GLN A 50 -10.19 3.29 17.63
C GLN A 50 -11.16 2.15 17.32
N THR A 51 -11.91 2.24 16.22
CA THR A 51 -12.82 1.16 15.79
C THR A 51 -12.07 -0.14 15.46
N ALA A 52 -10.86 -0.05 14.92
CA ALA A 52 -10.02 -1.23 14.68
C ALA A 52 -9.56 -1.91 15.99
N LEU A 53 -9.23 -1.11 17.01
CA LEU A 53 -8.75 -1.59 18.31
C LEU A 53 -9.85 -2.15 19.21
N GLU A 54 -11.10 -1.77 18.96
CA GLU A 54 -12.26 -2.29 19.71
C GLU A 54 -12.62 -3.74 19.34
N PHE A 55 -12.06 -4.31 18.26
CA PHE A 55 -12.35 -5.67 17.75
C PHE A 55 -13.84 -6.01 17.61
N SER A 56 -14.71 -5.00 17.59
CA SER A 56 -16.17 -5.13 17.47
C SER A 56 -16.62 -5.43 16.05
N LEU A 57 -15.69 -5.39 15.09
CA LEU A 57 -15.92 -5.63 13.68
C LEU A 57 -15.90 -7.12 13.32
N ASN A 58 -16.67 -7.51 12.29
CA ASN A 58 -16.60 -8.83 11.67
C ASN A 58 -15.16 -9.17 11.22
N ILE A 59 -14.79 -10.46 11.32
CA ILE A 59 -13.47 -10.99 10.95
C ILE A 59 -12.95 -10.50 9.59
N PHE A 60 -13.81 -10.39 8.57
CA PHE A 60 -13.39 -9.92 7.24
C PHE A 60 -12.95 -8.45 7.24
N LYS A 61 -13.60 -7.62 8.05
CA LYS A 61 -13.23 -6.21 8.23
C LYS A 61 -11.92 -6.08 8.99
N GLN A 62 -11.72 -6.92 10.02
CA GLN A 62 -10.46 -6.96 10.75
C GLN A 62 -9.28 -7.39 9.86
N ILE A 63 -9.48 -8.41 9.03
CA ILE A 63 -8.48 -8.85 8.04
C ILE A 63 -8.16 -7.74 7.04
N HIS A 64 -9.17 -7.03 6.52
CA HIS A 64 -8.97 -5.87 5.65
C HIS A 64 -8.07 -4.82 6.31
N ILE A 65 -8.39 -4.44 7.55
CA ILE A 65 -7.62 -3.45 8.31
C ILE A 65 -6.20 -3.95 8.56
N GLY A 66 -6.04 -5.20 9.00
CA GLY A 66 -4.72 -5.81 9.26
C GLY A 66 -3.82 -5.81 8.03
N PHE A 67 -4.32 -6.27 6.88
CA PHE A 67 -3.55 -6.24 5.63
C PHE A 67 -3.25 -4.81 5.16
N SER A 68 -4.21 -3.89 5.27
CA SER A 68 -3.99 -2.50 4.83
C SER A 68 -2.94 -1.80 5.70
N SER A 69 -2.99 -1.98 7.03
CA SER A 69 -1.99 -1.46 7.97
C SER A 69 -0.61 -2.07 7.72
N LEU A 70 -0.54 -3.38 7.50
CA LEU A 70 0.72 -4.05 7.20
C LEU A 70 1.32 -3.57 5.86
N ALA A 71 0.51 -3.35 4.83
CA ALA A 71 0.97 -2.77 3.57
C ALA A 71 1.57 -1.38 3.76
N LEU A 72 0.93 -0.51 4.55
CA LEU A 72 1.45 0.82 4.88
C LEU A 72 2.81 0.76 5.57
N VAL A 73 2.98 -0.14 6.54
CA VAL A 73 4.28 -0.36 7.20
C VAL A 73 5.33 -0.81 6.19
N LEU A 74 4.99 -1.72 5.28
CA LEU A 74 5.91 -2.20 4.25
C LEU A 74 6.25 -1.13 3.19
N TYR A 75 5.42 -0.11 2.99
CA TYR A 75 5.77 1.00 2.11
C TYR A 75 7.00 1.77 2.59
N ILE A 76 7.23 1.87 3.90
CA ILE A 76 8.38 2.58 4.46
C ILE A 76 9.71 2.03 3.91
N PRO A 77 10.06 0.73 4.12
CA PRO A 77 11.30 0.19 3.58
C PRO A 77 11.30 0.14 2.05
N VAL A 78 10.15 -0.05 1.38
CA VAL A 78 10.08 -0.07 -0.09
C VAL A 78 10.45 1.30 -0.69
N VAL A 79 9.87 2.38 -0.17
CA VAL A 79 10.14 3.75 -0.61
C VAL A 79 11.57 4.13 -0.25
N PHE A 80 12.02 3.83 0.97
CA PHE A 80 13.40 4.12 1.38
C PHE A 80 14.44 3.46 0.44
N LEU A 81 14.30 2.16 0.19
CA LEU A 81 15.17 1.44 -0.74
C LEU A 81 15.02 1.95 -2.18
N GLY A 82 13.79 2.29 -2.58
CA GLY A 82 13.49 2.86 -3.90
C GLY A 82 14.19 4.20 -4.13
N VAL A 83 14.21 5.08 -3.14
CA VAL A 83 14.94 6.37 -3.18
C VAL A 83 16.44 6.12 -3.29
N ARG A 84 17.01 5.21 -2.48
CA ARG A 84 18.45 4.89 -2.58
C ARG A 84 18.84 4.31 -3.94
N LEU A 85 18.00 3.45 -4.52
CA LEU A 85 18.16 2.94 -5.88
C LEU A 85 18.05 4.06 -6.91
N ALA A 86 17.14 5.02 -6.70
CA ALA A 86 16.99 6.15 -7.60
C ALA A 86 18.22 7.08 -7.57
N LEU A 87 18.80 7.30 -6.41
CA LEU A 87 20.01 8.11 -6.25
C LEU A 87 21.30 7.42 -6.70
N GLY A 88 21.23 6.15 -7.15
CA GLY A 88 22.41 5.39 -7.58
C GLY A 88 23.32 4.94 -6.42
N GLN A 89 22.85 5.04 -5.17
CA GLN A 89 23.62 4.77 -3.96
C GLN A 89 23.46 3.33 -3.44
N ALA A 90 22.86 2.45 -4.25
CA ALA A 90 22.37 1.15 -3.79
C ALA A 90 23.13 -0.01 -4.47
N SER A 91 23.54 -0.98 -3.66
CA SER A 91 24.17 -2.22 -4.13
C SER A 91 23.14 -3.19 -4.74
N PRO A 92 23.59 -4.25 -5.46
CA PRO A 92 22.70 -5.29 -6.00
C PRO A 92 21.80 -5.94 -4.93
N ALA A 93 22.29 -6.08 -3.70
CA ALA A 93 21.53 -6.60 -2.57
C ALA A 93 20.33 -5.70 -2.20
N HIS A 94 20.52 -4.37 -2.20
CA HIS A 94 19.44 -3.41 -1.95
C HIS A 94 18.34 -3.52 -3.02
N ARG A 95 18.73 -3.72 -4.28
CA ARG A 95 17.78 -3.93 -5.38
C ARG A 95 16.95 -5.19 -5.17
N GLN A 96 17.60 -6.30 -4.79
CA GLN A 96 16.89 -7.55 -4.54
C GLN A 96 15.95 -7.43 -3.34
N LEU A 97 16.38 -6.74 -2.28
CA LEU A 97 15.55 -6.49 -1.10
C LEU A 97 14.34 -5.61 -1.45
N HIS A 98 14.54 -4.51 -2.19
CA HIS A 98 13.45 -3.66 -2.68
C HIS A 98 12.42 -4.47 -3.48
N MET A 99 12.87 -5.36 -4.38
CA MET A 99 11.97 -6.21 -5.15
C MET A 99 11.18 -7.17 -4.26
N ARG A 100 11.83 -7.86 -3.31
CA ARG A 100 11.18 -8.83 -2.43
C ARG A 100 10.14 -8.17 -1.53
N ILE A 101 10.52 -7.08 -0.85
CA ILE A 101 9.61 -6.33 0.01
C ILE A 101 8.50 -5.68 -0.82
N GLY A 102 8.82 -5.13 -1.99
CA GLY A 102 7.84 -4.51 -2.89
C GLY A 102 6.78 -5.49 -3.39
N ILE A 103 7.17 -6.72 -3.75
CA ILE A 103 6.23 -7.78 -4.13
C ILE A 103 5.36 -8.18 -2.93
N ALA A 104 5.96 -8.38 -1.76
CA ALA A 104 5.21 -8.71 -0.54
C ALA A 104 4.18 -7.61 -0.20
N ALA A 105 4.59 -6.33 -0.25
CA ALA A 105 3.72 -5.18 -0.02
C ALA A 105 2.56 -5.14 -1.02
N LEU A 106 2.82 -5.39 -2.31
CA LEU A 106 1.78 -5.40 -3.34
C LEU A 106 0.79 -6.56 -3.15
N ILE A 107 1.26 -7.75 -2.78
CA ILE A 107 0.39 -8.90 -2.48
C ILE A 107 -0.50 -8.57 -1.28
N ILE A 108 0.09 -8.14 -0.17
CA ILE A 108 -0.64 -7.78 1.05
C ILE A 108 -1.65 -6.66 0.76
N ARG A 109 -1.25 -5.64 -0.01
CA ARG A 109 -2.15 -4.56 -0.42
C ARG A 109 -3.32 -5.05 -1.26
N THR A 110 -3.06 -5.99 -2.17
CA THR A 110 -4.09 -6.59 -3.04
C THR A 110 -5.07 -7.42 -2.22
N LEU A 111 -4.58 -8.20 -1.24
CA LEU A 111 -5.46 -8.89 -0.29
C LEU A 111 -6.31 -7.88 0.50
N GLY A 112 -5.70 -6.83 1.05
CA GLY A 112 -6.43 -5.76 1.71
C GLY A 112 -7.49 -5.12 0.80
N PHE A 113 -7.18 -4.87 -0.47
CA PHE A 113 -8.14 -4.35 -1.45
C PHE A 113 -9.30 -5.30 -1.71
N ILE A 114 -9.06 -6.61 -1.82
CA ILE A 114 -10.12 -7.62 -1.99
C ILE A 114 -11.05 -7.62 -0.76
N PHE A 115 -10.49 -7.65 0.46
CA PHE A 115 -11.30 -7.65 1.68
C PHE A 115 -12.01 -6.30 1.94
N MET A 116 -11.59 -5.21 1.30
CA MET A 116 -12.27 -3.91 1.38
C MET A 116 -13.75 -4.00 0.97
N PHE A 117 -14.10 -4.87 0.02
CA PHE A 117 -15.49 -5.03 -0.43
C PHE A 117 -16.41 -5.59 0.65
N SER A 118 -15.87 -6.24 1.68
CA SER A 118 -16.66 -6.63 2.87
C SER A 118 -17.19 -5.42 3.67
N MET A 119 -16.62 -4.23 3.44
CA MET A 119 -17.05 -2.97 4.08
C MET A 119 -18.19 -2.28 3.32
N TRP A 120 -18.69 -2.85 2.21
CA TRP A 120 -19.69 -2.19 1.34
C TRP A 120 -21.11 -2.14 1.94
N ARG A 121 -21.48 -3.08 2.81
CA ARG A 121 -22.82 -3.16 3.43
C ARG A 121 -22.81 -2.92 4.95
N ALA A 122 -21.83 -2.15 5.43
CA ALA A 122 -21.67 -1.81 6.84
C ALA A 122 -22.36 -0.49 7.17
#